data_AF-A0A2N1UQI6-F1
#
_entry.id   AF-A0A2N1UQI6-F1
#
_cell.length_a   1.000
_cell.length_b   1.000
_cell.length_c   1.000
_cell.angle_alpha   90.00
_cell.angle_beta   90.00
_cell.angle_gamma   90.00
#
_symmetry.space_group_name_H-M   'P 1'
#
loop_
_entity.id
_entity.type
_entity.pdbx_description
1 polymer ?
#
loop_
_entity_poly.entity_id
_entity_poly.type
_entity_poly.pdbx_seq_one_letter_code
_entity_poly.pdbx_strand_id
1 'polypeptide(L)'
;MKPDGEDLLKGARLAFQGLLARYQELDARIMAEVPAWHPDERFGAQLAKICVDIALLMIGADREYNQAEGQAFNNLFNLQESDSDISSLADWLQQQRPGASELINRLDRFQLAISVAERHTQLELLEPALEFFRTLGQVIAVIDEVYHPNENDFHERLNEWLQLSPPPPGLALRLKLRDGSLQPWPVSP
;
A
#
# COMPACT_ATOMS: atom_id res chain seq x y z
N MET A 1 -9.89 4.71 29.19
CA MET A 1 -8.51 5.04 28.81
C MET A 1 -8.47 5.11 27.30
N LYS A 2 -8.04 6.24 26.72
CA LYS A 2 -7.62 6.24 25.31
C LYS A 2 -6.29 5.46 25.26
N PRO A 3 -6.05 4.60 24.27
CA PRO A 3 -4.73 4.00 24.09
C PRO A 3 -3.70 5.13 23.88
N ASP A 4 -2.55 5.03 24.54
CA ASP A 4 -1.44 5.96 24.30
C ASP A 4 -0.93 5.78 22.87
N GLY A 5 -0.52 6.88 22.21
CA GLY A 5 -0.06 6.85 20.81
C GLY A 5 1.09 5.87 20.56
N GLU A 6 1.93 5.62 21.58
CA GLU A 6 3.01 4.62 21.53
C GLU A 6 2.49 3.18 21.40
N ASP A 7 1.39 2.82 22.08
CA ASP A 7 0.80 1.49 22.00
C ASP A 7 0.18 1.24 20.61
N LEU A 8 -0.42 2.27 20.02
CA LEU A 8 -0.95 2.22 18.66
C LEU A 8 0.17 2.05 17.63
N LEU A 9 1.26 2.82 17.76
CA LEU A 9 2.45 2.68 16.91
C LEU A 9 3.08 1.29 17.01
N LYS A 10 3.21 0.76 18.22
CA LYS A 10 3.73 -0.58 18.45
C LYS A 10 2.84 -1.65 17.82
N GLY A 11 1.52 -1.53 17.97
CA GLY A 11 0.55 -2.43 17.35
C GLY A 11 0.62 -2.39 15.82
N ALA A 12 0.64 -1.19 15.24
CA ALA A 12 0.77 -0.98 13.81
C ALA A 12 2.09 -1.54 13.25
N ARG A 13 3.20 -1.34 13.95
CA ARG A 13 4.50 -1.93 13.59
C ARG A 13 4.46 -3.46 13.59
N LEU A 14 3.87 -4.06 14.63
CA LEU A 14 3.76 -5.52 14.71
C LEU A 14 2.85 -6.07 13.60
N ALA A 15 1.75 -5.39 13.29
CA ALA A 15 0.87 -5.76 12.17
C ALA A 15 1.62 -5.67 10.84
N PHE A 16 2.39 -4.60 10.61
CA PHE A 16 3.21 -4.42 9.42
C PHE A 16 4.27 -5.52 9.28
N GLN A 17 5.01 -5.82 10.34
CA GLN A 17 6.02 -6.88 10.36
C GLN A 17 5.41 -8.25 10.10
N GLY A 18 4.24 -8.53 10.71
CA GLY A 18 3.49 -9.76 10.46
C GLY A 18 3.04 -9.87 9.01
N LEU A 19 2.56 -8.78 8.41
CA LEU A 19 2.17 -8.74 7.01
C LEU A 19 3.38 -8.99 6.10
N LEU A 20 4.50 -8.28 6.32
CA LEU A 20 5.74 -8.48 5.55
C LEU A 20 6.23 -9.92 5.60
N ALA A 21 6.21 -10.57 6.76
CA ALA A 21 6.63 -11.96 6.89
C ALA A 21 5.81 -12.90 5.98
N ARG A 22 4.48 -12.72 5.93
CA ARG A 22 3.61 -13.52 5.06
C ARG A 22 3.88 -13.30 3.58
N TYR A 23 4.21 -12.07 3.19
CA TYR A 23 4.61 -11.76 1.82
C TYR A 23 6.01 -12.29 1.47
N GLN A 24 6.94 -12.31 2.43
CA GLN A 24 8.25 -12.95 2.25
C GLN A 24 8.13 -14.47 2.07
N GLU A 25 7.17 -15.13 2.73
CA GLU A 25 6.87 -16.53 2.48
C GLU A 25 6.37 -16.78 1.06
N LEU A 26 5.48 -15.90 0.56
CA LEU A 26 5.04 -15.93 -0.85
C LEU A 26 6.23 -15.74 -1.79
N ASP A 27 7.10 -14.76 -1.50
CA ASP A 27 8.25 -14.46 -2.33
C ASP A 27 9.23 -15.65 -2.39
N ALA A 28 9.47 -16.30 -1.25
CA ALA A 28 10.32 -17.49 -1.20
C ALA A 28 9.76 -18.65 -2.06
N ARG A 29 8.44 -18.84 -2.07
CA ARG A 29 7.79 -19.88 -2.89
C ARG A 29 7.95 -19.60 -4.37
N ILE A 30 7.61 -18.40 -4.83
CA ILE A 30 7.72 -18.07 -6.25
C ILE A 30 9.20 -18.06 -6.68
N MET A 31 10.15 -17.63 -5.85
CA MET A 31 11.58 -17.72 -6.18
C MET A 31 12.07 -19.17 -6.33
N ALA A 32 11.49 -20.13 -5.59
CA ALA A 32 11.81 -21.54 -5.76
C ALA A 32 11.30 -22.09 -7.11
N GLU A 33 10.19 -21.55 -7.62
CA GLU A 33 9.57 -21.95 -8.89
C GLU A 33 10.10 -21.15 -10.09
N VAL A 34 10.54 -19.91 -9.87
CA VAL A 34 11.03 -18.96 -10.87
C VAL A 34 12.35 -18.35 -10.39
N PRO A 35 13.49 -19.05 -10.57
CA PRO A 35 14.79 -18.61 -10.05
C PRO A 35 15.32 -17.29 -10.65
N ALA A 36 14.78 -16.87 -11.79
CA ALA A 36 15.14 -15.61 -12.46
C ALA A 36 14.36 -14.39 -11.94
N TRP A 37 13.50 -14.56 -10.93
CA TRP A 37 12.68 -13.47 -10.41
C TRP A 37 13.51 -12.41 -9.69
N HIS A 38 13.36 -11.15 -10.11
CA HIS A 38 14.18 -10.05 -9.62
C HIS A 38 13.77 -9.66 -8.18
N PRO A 39 14.72 -9.33 -7.28
CA PRO A 39 14.41 -8.93 -5.91
C PRO A 39 13.48 -7.72 -5.78
N ASP A 40 13.55 -6.76 -6.71
CA ASP A 40 12.68 -5.58 -6.70
C ASP A 40 11.26 -5.88 -7.19
N GLU A 41 11.04 -7.03 -7.81
CA GLU A 41 9.72 -7.51 -8.24
C GLU A 41 9.02 -8.32 -7.15
N ARG A 42 9.68 -8.52 -5.99
CA ARG A 42 9.13 -9.23 -4.83
C ARG A 42 7.94 -8.48 -4.23
N PHE A 43 6.90 -9.21 -3.88
CA PHE A 43 5.71 -8.63 -3.29
C PHE A 43 5.99 -7.99 -1.93
N GLY A 44 6.87 -8.56 -1.10
CA GLY A 44 7.23 -7.97 0.19
C GLY A 44 7.88 -6.60 0.05
N ALA A 45 8.75 -6.43 -0.95
CA ALA A 45 9.40 -5.14 -1.24
C ALA A 45 8.38 -4.11 -1.76
N GLN A 46 7.48 -4.52 -2.66
CA GLN A 46 6.43 -3.65 -3.19
C GLN A 46 5.42 -3.23 -2.10
N LEU A 47 5.03 -4.17 -1.23
CA LEU A 47 4.17 -3.90 -0.08
C LEU A 47 4.80 -2.83 0.84
N ALA A 48 6.07 -3.03 1.23
CA ALA A 48 6.78 -2.07 2.08
C ALA A 48 6.80 -0.66 1.46
N LYS A 49 7.11 -0.59 0.16
CA LYS A 49 7.14 0.67 -0.58
C LYS A 49 5.78 1.37 -0.62
N ILE A 50 4.71 0.63 -0.87
CA ILE A 50 3.35 1.19 -0.86
C ILE A 50 3.00 1.74 0.52
N CYS A 51 3.29 1.00 1.61
CA CYS A 51 3.03 1.49 2.95
C CYS A 51 3.81 2.78 3.26
N VAL A 52 5.10 2.83 2.91
CA VAL A 52 5.93 4.03 3.10
C VAL A 52 5.39 5.21 2.30
N ASP A 53 5.01 5.00 1.04
CA ASP A 53 4.51 6.10 0.20
C ASP A 53 3.14 6.61 0.67
N ILE A 54 2.25 5.73 1.16
CA ILE A 54 1.00 6.15 1.82
C ILE A 54 1.32 7.02 3.03
N ALA A 55 2.27 6.59 3.88
CA ALA A 55 2.64 7.34 5.07
C ALA A 55 3.22 8.72 4.74
N LEU A 56 4.14 8.80 3.79
CA LEU A 56 4.76 10.06 3.39
C LEU A 56 3.75 11.00 2.69
N LEU A 57 2.79 10.46 1.95
CA LEU A 57 1.72 11.27 1.36
C LEU A 57 0.75 11.81 2.41
N MET A 58 0.49 11.07 3.49
CA MET A 58 -0.25 11.57 4.65
C MET A 58 0.50 12.74 5.29
N ILE A 59 1.74 12.50 5.74
CA ILE A 59 2.62 13.50 6.39
C ILE A 59 2.80 14.76 5.52
N GLY A 60 2.87 14.61 4.20
CA GLY A 60 3.02 15.73 3.28
C GLY A 60 1.72 16.43 2.86
N ALA A 61 0.54 15.95 3.30
CA ALA A 61 -0.74 16.40 2.74
C ALA A 61 -1.09 17.84 3.13
N ASP A 62 -0.76 18.25 4.35
CA ASP A 62 -1.01 19.60 4.87
C ASP A 62 0.17 20.57 4.67
N ARG A 63 1.36 20.04 4.33
CA ARG A 63 2.64 20.75 4.17
C ARG A 63 3.21 21.30 5.48
N GLU A 64 2.75 20.80 6.62
CA GLU A 64 3.19 21.20 7.95
C GLU A 64 3.88 20.03 8.67
N TYR A 65 5.02 19.59 8.12
CA TYR A 65 5.82 18.54 8.75
C TYR A 65 6.18 18.88 10.21
N ASN A 66 5.98 17.92 11.11
CA ASN A 66 6.43 18.02 12.49
C ASN A 66 7.24 16.81 12.97
N GLN A 67 7.92 17.00 14.10
CA GLN A 67 8.83 16.00 14.64
C GLN A 67 8.10 14.73 15.13
N ALA A 68 6.85 14.84 15.59
CA ALA A 68 6.08 13.70 16.07
C ALA A 68 5.75 12.73 14.91
N GLU A 69 5.40 13.26 13.74
CA GLU A 69 5.21 12.49 12.51
C GLU A 69 6.48 11.77 12.07
N GLY A 70 7.64 12.43 12.13
CA GLY A 70 8.93 11.81 11.83
C GLY A 70 9.27 10.65 12.75
N GLN A 71 9.03 10.83 14.05
CA GLN A 71 9.22 9.77 15.05
C GLN A 71 8.23 8.62 14.84
N ALA A 72 6.97 8.92 14.53
CA ALA A 72 5.94 7.94 14.18
C ALA A 72 6.34 7.10 12.98
N PHE A 73 6.77 7.75 11.90
CA PHE A 73 7.21 7.13 10.66
C PHE A 73 8.39 6.18 10.91
N ASN A 74 9.44 6.68 11.57
CA ASN A 74 10.61 5.88 11.91
C ASN A 74 10.27 4.70 12.81
N ASN A 75 9.37 4.89 13.79
CA ASN A 75 8.94 3.80 14.66
C ASN A 75 8.16 2.74 13.88
N LEU A 76 7.15 3.15 13.12
CA LEU A 76 6.28 2.26 12.34
C LEU A 76 7.08 1.36 11.38
N PHE A 77 8.03 1.95 10.66
CA PHE A 77 8.83 1.25 9.66
C PHE A 77 10.18 0.73 10.19
N ASN A 78 10.48 0.98 11.47
CA ASN A 78 11.77 0.65 12.10
C ASN A 78 12.96 1.22 11.30
N LEU A 79 12.85 2.49 10.92
CA LEU A 79 13.86 3.25 10.19
C LEU A 79 14.58 4.24 11.13
N GLN A 80 15.66 4.83 10.64
CA GLN A 80 16.45 5.86 11.34
C GLN A 80 16.71 7.05 10.41
N GLU A 81 15.67 7.46 9.66
CA GLU A 81 15.73 8.60 8.75
C GLU A 81 15.75 9.91 9.56
N SER A 82 16.45 10.91 9.04
CA SER A 82 16.40 12.24 9.65
C SER A 82 15.07 12.94 9.34
N ASP A 83 14.66 13.88 10.20
CA ASP A 83 13.48 14.70 9.97
C ASP A 83 13.52 15.41 8.60
N SER A 84 14.71 15.88 8.20
CA SER A 84 14.92 16.51 6.90
C SER A 84 14.76 15.55 5.72
N ASP A 85 15.15 14.28 5.88
CA ASP A 85 15.03 13.28 4.81
C ASP A 85 13.55 12.89 4.63
N ILE A 86 12.84 12.65 5.73
CA ILE A 86 11.40 12.34 5.70
C ILE A 86 10.62 13.49 5.08
N SER A 87 10.84 14.72 5.56
CA SER A 87 10.18 15.92 5.01
C SER A 87 10.49 16.11 3.52
N SER A 88 11.75 15.94 3.10
CA SER A 88 12.15 16.05 1.69
C SER A 88 11.51 14.98 0.81
N LEU A 89 11.38 13.74 1.32
CA LEU A 89 10.72 12.65 0.61
C LEU A 89 9.21 12.87 0.49
N ALA A 90 8.57 13.33 1.56
CA ALA A 90 7.15 13.70 1.56
C ALA A 90 6.88 14.82 0.54
N ASP A 91 7.69 15.89 0.57
CA ASP A 91 7.63 16.99 -0.39
C ASP A 91 7.83 16.52 -1.83
N TRP A 92 8.83 15.67 -2.06
CA TRP A 92 9.11 15.12 -3.39
C TRP A 92 7.91 14.31 -3.91
N LEU A 93 7.29 13.47 -3.08
CA LEU A 93 6.10 12.70 -3.45
C LEU A 93 4.89 13.59 -3.76
N GLN A 94 4.72 14.69 -3.03
CA GLN A 94 3.64 15.67 -3.25
C GLN A 94 3.85 16.53 -4.50
N GLN A 95 5.10 16.89 -4.81
CA GLN A 95 5.45 17.72 -5.97
C GLN A 95 5.41 16.96 -7.29
N GLN A 96 5.66 15.65 -7.27
CA GLN A 96 5.34 14.78 -8.39
C GLN A 96 3.83 14.86 -8.60
N ARG A 97 3.33 15.70 -9.52
CA ARG A 97 1.93 15.63 -9.98
C ARG A 97 1.82 14.44 -10.93
N PRO A 98 1.97 13.22 -10.40
CA PRO A 98 0.79 12.45 -10.02
C PRO A 98 0.99 11.56 -8.78
N GLY A 99 1.52 12.04 -7.65
CA GLY A 99 1.92 11.22 -6.49
C GLY A 99 0.79 10.32 -5.99
N ALA A 100 -0.40 10.89 -5.83
CA ALA A 100 -1.61 10.13 -5.51
C ALA A 100 -2.04 9.20 -6.66
N SER A 101 -2.10 9.66 -7.91
CA SER A 101 -2.54 8.82 -9.03
C SER A 101 -1.57 7.67 -9.35
N GLU A 102 -0.27 7.87 -9.14
CA GLU A 102 0.76 6.85 -9.31
C GLU A 102 0.79 5.88 -8.13
N LEU A 103 0.49 6.35 -6.91
CA LEU A 103 0.20 5.45 -5.80
C LEU A 103 -1.01 4.57 -6.12
N ILE A 104 -2.10 5.16 -6.61
CA ILE A 104 -3.29 4.40 -7.04
C ILE A 104 -2.95 3.37 -8.12
N ASN A 105 -2.20 3.75 -9.17
CA ASN A 105 -1.77 2.81 -10.20
C ASN A 105 -0.95 1.64 -9.64
N ARG A 106 -0.08 1.91 -8.66
CA ARG A 106 0.73 0.87 -8.01
C ARG A 106 -0.10 -0.01 -7.12
N LEU A 107 -1.06 0.55 -6.38
CA LEU A 107 -2.03 -0.22 -5.62
C LEU A 107 -2.84 -1.14 -6.54
N ASP A 108 -3.37 -0.65 -7.67
CA ASP A 108 -4.10 -1.47 -8.66
C ASP A 108 -3.28 -2.67 -9.14
N ARG A 109 -2.03 -2.40 -9.53
CA ARG A 109 -1.12 -3.44 -10.03
C ARG A 109 -0.79 -4.45 -8.93
N PHE A 110 -0.55 -3.97 -7.72
CA PHE A 110 -0.27 -4.81 -6.57
C PHE A 110 -1.47 -5.72 -6.25
N GLN A 111 -2.68 -5.16 -6.16
CA GLN A 111 -3.92 -5.90 -5.92
C GLN A 111 -4.18 -6.96 -6.98
N LEU A 112 -3.99 -6.62 -8.25
CA LEU A 112 -4.14 -7.57 -9.35
C LEU A 112 -3.11 -8.70 -9.25
N ALA A 113 -1.84 -8.36 -9.02
CA ALA A 113 -0.76 -9.34 -8.96
C ALA A 113 -0.94 -10.30 -7.79
N ILE A 114 -1.32 -9.79 -6.60
CA ILE A 114 -1.57 -10.64 -5.44
C ILE A 114 -2.82 -11.50 -5.64
N SER A 115 -3.92 -10.94 -6.18
CA SER A 115 -5.13 -11.70 -6.52
C SER A 115 -4.85 -12.89 -7.44
N VAL A 116 -3.86 -12.77 -8.34
CA VAL A 116 -3.40 -13.91 -9.16
C VAL A 116 -2.61 -14.90 -8.30
N ALA A 117 -1.65 -14.42 -7.51
CA ALA A 117 -0.81 -15.27 -6.66
C ALA A 117 -1.62 -16.07 -5.60
N GLU A 118 -2.63 -15.48 -4.98
CA GLU A 118 -3.49 -16.16 -3.99
C GLU A 118 -4.20 -17.38 -4.57
N ARG A 119 -4.66 -17.29 -5.84
CA ARG A 119 -5.31 -18.40 -6.54
C ARG A 119 -4.38 -19.60 -6.76
N HIS A 120 -3.08 -19.34 -6.85
CA HIS A 120 -2.07 -20.38 -7.05
C HIS A 120 -1.49 -20.91 -5.74
N THR A 121 -1.49 -20.10 -4.68
CA THR A 121 -0.76 -20.40 -3.44
C THR A 121 -1.65 -20.72 -2.24
N GLN A 122 -2.97 -20.52 -2.34
CA GLN A 122 -3.96 -20.66 -1.26
C GLN A 122 -3.66 -19.76 -0.03
N LEU A 123 -2.80 -18.76 -0.18
CA LEU A 123 -2.54 -17.77 0.86
C LEU A 123 -3.55 -16.63 0.70
N GLU A 124 -4.18 -16.20 1.81
CA GLU A 124 -5.09 -15.04 1.83
C GLU A 124 -4.34 -13.81 2.38
N LEU A 125 -3.74 -13.03 1.49
CA LEU A 125 -2.81 -11.93 1.75
C LEU A 125 -3.37 -10.55 1.38
N LEU A 126 -4.27 -10.47 0.39
CA LEU A 126 -4.80 -9.23 -0.14
C LEU A 126 -5.64 -8.49 0.90
N GLU A 127 -6.65 -9.14 1.48
CA GLU A 127 -7.56 -8.48 2.44
C GLU A 127 -6.80 -7.90 3.65
N PRO A 128 -5.87 -8.64 4.30
CA PRO A 128 -5.03 -8.08 5.35
C PRO A 128 -4.18 -6.89 4.91
N ALA A 129 -3.69 -6.87 3.66
CA ALA A 129 -2.93 -5.73 3.14
C ALA A 129 -3.83 -4.51 2.92
N LEU A 130 -5.04 -4.69 2.37
CA LEU A 130 -6.01 -3.61 2.19
C LEU A 130 -6.48 -3.04 3.53
N GLU A 131 -6.73 -3.89 4.52
CA GLU A 131 -7.03 -3.45 5.89
C GLU A 131 -5.88 -2.64 6.49
N PHE A 132 -4.64 -3.08 6.30
CA PHE A 132 -3.48 -2.34 6.77
C PHE A 132 -3.34 -0.97 6.09
N PHE A 133 -3.53 -0.89 4.76
CA PHE A 133 -3.50 0.39 4.05
C PHE A 133 -4.56 1.38 4.55
N ARG A 134 -5.79 0.91 4.82
CA ARG A 134 -6.88 1.74 5.37
C ARG A 134 -6.55 2.29 6.75
N THR A 135 -5.92 1.47 7.58
CA THR A 135 -5.60 1.83 8.98
C THR A 135 -4.32 2.68 9.09
N LEU A 136 -3.43 2.65 8.09
CA LEU A 136 -2.17 3.41 8.11
C LEU A 136 -2.39 4.92 8.28
N GLY A 137 -3.36 5.48 7.56
CA GLY A 137 -3.69 6.90 7.68
C GLY A 137 -4.20 7.27 9.08
N GLN A 138 -4.98 6.40 9.72
CA GLN A 138 -5.45 6.60 11.10
C GLN A 138 -4.32 6.51 12.12
N VAL A 139 -3.34 5.63 11.90
CA VAL A 139 -2.19 5.51 12.81
C VAL A 139 -1.37 6.79 12.80
N ILE A 140 -1.12 7.37 11.62
CA ILE A 140 -0.36 8.62 11.47
C ILE A 140 -1.15 9.80 12.06
N ALA A 141 -2.43 9.90 11.70
CA ALA A 141 -3.38 10.90 12.21
C ALA A 141 -3.45 11.01 13.74
N VAL A 142 -3.42 9.88 14.44
CA VAL A 142 -3.59 9.84 15.89
C VAL A 142 -2.35 10.36 16.62
N ILE A 143 -1.20 10.40 15.95
CA ILE A 143 0.08 10.81 16.54
C ILE A 143 0.33 12.29 16.36
N ASP A 144 -0.22 12.88 15.31
CA ASP A 144 -0.16 14.31 15.04
C ASP A 144 -0.97 15.15 16.07
N GLU A 145 -1.85 14.52 16.85
CA GLU A 145 -2.86 15.13 17.75
C GLU A 145 -3.86 16.08 17.05
N VAL A 146 -3.50 16.61 15.87
CA VAL A 146 -4.24 17.54 15.03
C VAL A 146 -4.39 16.93 13.65
N TYR A 147 -5.36 16.05 13.47
CA TYR A 147 -5.62 15.51 12.14
C TYR A 147 -6.10 16.61 11.18
N HIS A 148 -5.27 16.99 10.20
CA HIS A 148 -5.52 18.13 9.32
C HIS A 148 -6.55 17.79 8.23
N PRO A 149 -7.37 18.76 7.76
CA PRO A 149 -8.39 18.50 6.74
C PRO A 149 -7.83 17.86 5.44
N ASN A 150 -6.61 18.23 5.03
CA ASN A 150 -5.99 17.69 3.82
C ASN A 150 -5.58 16.22 3.97
N GLU A 151 -5.12 15.82 5.16
CA GLU A 151 -4.81 14.43 5.49
C GLU A 151 -6.09 13.60 5.51
N ASN A 152 -7.16 14.14 6.11
CA ASN A 152 -8.48 13.51 6.12
C ASN A 152 -9.02 13.32 4.69
N ASP A 153 -8.95 14.34 3.84
CA ASP A 153 -9.36 14.26 2.44
C ASP A 153 -8.57 13.18 1.68
N PHE A 154 -7.24 13.08 1.89
CA PHE A 154 -6.45 12.02 1.28
C PHE A 154 -6.84 10.63 1.80
N HIS A 155 -7.02 10.50 3.12
CA HIS A 155 -7.40 9.23 3.76
C HIS A 155 -8.78 8.76 3.34
N GLU A 156 -9.76 9.65 3.28
CA GLU A 156 -11.10 9.35 2.78
C GLU A 156 -11.04 8.87 1.32
N ARG A 157 -10.32 9.57 0.45
CA ARG A 157 -10.14 9.17 -0.95
C ARG A 157 -9.43 7.82 -1.10
N LEU A 158 -8.42 7.55 -0.27
CA LEU A 158 -7.75 6.26 -0.23
C LEU A 158 -8.72 5.15 0.19
N ASN A 159 -9.52 5.37 1.23
CA ASN A 159 -10.51 4.41 1.70
C ASN A 159 -11.63 4.17 0.69
N GLU A 160 -12.17 5.24 0.10
CA GLU A 160 -13.16 5.14 -0.98
C GLU A 160 -12.60 4.30 -2.11
N TRP A 161 -11.37 4.56 -2.53
CA TRP A 161 -10.73 3.79 -3.59
C TRP A 161 -10.52 2.32 -3.19
N LEU A 162 -10.04 2.04 -1.99
CA LEU A 162 -9.86 0.67 -1.49
C LEU A 162 -11.19 -0.10 -1.35
N GLN A 163 -12.30 0.59 -1.07
CA GLN A 163 -13.65 0.01 -1.01
C GLN A 163 -14.31 -0.16 -2.38
N LEU A 164 -14.10 0.81 -3.28
CA LEU A 164 -14.62 0.83 -4.65
C LEU A 164 -13.82 -0.03 -5.62
N SER A 165 -12.66 -0.53 -5.20
CA SER A 165 -11.90 -1.57 -5.88
C SER A 165 -12.37 -2.94 -5.41
N PRO A 166 -13.48 -3.50 -5.96
CA PRO A 166 -13.72 -4.93 -5.81
C PRO A 166 -12.53 -5.68 -6.40
N PRO A 167 -12.18 -6.89 -5.89
CA PRO A 167 -11.17 -7.72 -6.55
C PRO A 167 -11.53 -7.77 -8.05
N PRO A 168 -10.62 -7.37 -8.95
CA PRO A 168 -11.02 -6.86 -10.25
C PRO A 168 -11.92 -7.85 -10.98
N PRO A 169 -13.18 -7.49 -11.32
CA PRO A 169 -14.04 -8.28 -12.19
C PRO A 169 -13.52 -8.15 -13.64
N GLY A 170 -12.36 -8.76 -13.89
CA GLY A 170 -11.60 -8.59 -15.13
C GLY A 170 -10.56 -9.69 -15.39
N LEU A 171 -10.24 -10.51 -14.39
CA LEU A 171 -9.40 -11.69 -14.58
C LEU A 171 -10.10 -12.81 -15.37
N ALA A 172 -11.44 -12.85 -15.36
CA ALA A 172 -12.22 -13.75 -16.23
C ALA A 172 -12.20 -13.32 -17.72
N LEU A 173 -11.95 -12.03 -18.01
CA LEU A 173 -11.91 -11.49 -19.38
C LEU A 173 -10.51 -11.54 -20.00
N ARG A 174 -9.44 -11.35 -19.21
CA ARG A 174 -8.05 -11.41 -19.71
C ARG A 174 -7.49 -12.83 -19.85
N LEU A 175 -8.00 -13.81 -19.10
CA LEU A 175 -7.67 -15.23 -19.32
C LEU A 175 -8.34 -15.79 -20.59
N LYS A 176 -9.53 -15.29 -20.98
CA LYS A 176 -10.18 -15.66 -22.25
C LYS A 176 -9.48 -15.14 -23.51
N LEU A 177 -8.69 -14.07 -23.40
CA LEU A 177 -7.92 -13.51 -24.51
C LEU A 177 -6.59 -14.26 -24.77
N ARG A 178 -6.15 -15.13 -23.85
CA ARG A 178 -4.91 -15.90 -23.98
C ARG A 178 -5.07 -17.26 -24.69
N ASP A 179 -6.29 -17.80 -24.73
CA ASP A 179 -6.60 -19.10 -25.36
C ASP A 179 -7.12 -19.01 -26.81
N GLY A 180 -7.03 -17.83 -27.44
CA GLY A 180 -7.24 -17.68 -28.89
C GLY A 180 -8.68 -17.92 -29.40
N SER A 181 -9.64 -18.23 -28.54
CA SER A 181 -11.03 -18.45 -28.94
C SER A 181 -11.93 -17.33 -28.41
N LEU A 182 -12.02 -16.21 -29.12
CA LEU A 182 -13.21 -15.35 -29.16
C LEU A 182 -13.06 -14.34 -30.30
N GLN A 183 -13.93 -14.48 -31.31
CA GLN A 183 -14.08 -13.49 -32.37
C GLN A 183 -14.57 -12.15 -31.78
N PRO A 184 -14.22 -11.01 -32.42
CA PRO A 184 -14.71 -9.71 -32.00
C PRO A 184 -16.25 -9.71 -32.00
N TRP A 185 -16.84 -9.26 -30.90
CA TRP A 185 -18.29 -9.06 -30.80
C TRP A 185 -18.72 -8.03 -31.86
N PRO A 186 -19.84 -8.25 -32.57
CA PRO A 186 -20.25 -7.35 -33.64
C PRO A 186 -20.65 -6.00 -33.05
N VAL A 187 -20.09 -4.94 -33.63
CA VAL A 187 -20.68 -3.61 -33.53
C VAL A 187 -21.94 -3.62 -34.40
N SER A 188 -23.10 -3.57 -33.75
CA SER A 188 -24.38 -3.31 -34.42
C SER A 188 -24.43 -1.84 -34.89
N PRO A 189 -25.14 -1.56 -35.99
CA PRO A 189 -24.92 -0.41 -36.88
C PRO A 189 -25.19 0.97 -36.28
#